data_AF-A0AAU3Y6Y2-F1
#
_entry.id   AF-A0AAU3Y6Y2-F1
#
_cell.length_a   1.000
_cell.length_b   1.000
_cell.length_c   1.000
_cell.angle_alpha   90.00
_cell.angle_beta   90.00
_cell.angle_gamma   90.00
#
_symmetry.space_group_name_H-M   'P 1'
#
loop_
_entity.id
_entity.type
_entity.pdbx_description
1 polymer ?
#
loop_
_entity_poly.entity_id
_entity_poly.type
_entity_poly.pdbx_seq_one_letter_code
_entity_poly.pdbx_strand_id
1 'polypeptide(L)'
;MARKRRPCRCSSRLSEPACWPSSTGYDDQCRHSDAVIARTPLSAPPQGRHPEPMGDELADLRGIIMHVIEETARHAGHLDIARELLDGRTGLGPR
;
A
#
# COMPACT_ATOMS: atom_id res chain seq x y z
N MET A 1 16.22 -27.85 -13.56
CA MET A 1 14.78 -27.98 -13.88
C MET A 1 14.07 -26.68 -13.49
N ALA A 2 13.95 -25.75 -14.43
CA ALA A 2 13.32 -24.44 -14.19
C ALA A 2 11.81 -24.52 -14.42
N ARG A 3 11.01 -24.14 -13.42
CA ARG A 3 9.55 -24.05 -13.54
C ARG A 3 9.20 -22.95 -14.55
N LYS A 4 8.70 -23.34 -15.73
CA LYS A 4 8.07 -22.45 -16.71
C LYS A 4 6.91 -21.71 -16.03
N ARG A 5 7.07 -20.40 -15.78
CA ARG A 5 5.96 -19.50 -15.45
C ARG A 5 5.04 -19.45 -16.67
N ARG A 6 3.85 -20.06 -16.58
CA ARG A 6 2.82 -19.93 -17.62
C ARG A 6 2.08 -18.60 -17.39
N PRO A 7 1.83 -17.76 -18.41
CA PRO A 7 1.01 -16.58 -18.25
C PRO A 7 -0.45 -17.02 -18.07
N CYS A 8 -1.11 -16.50 -17.02
CA CYS A 8 -2.52 -16.76 -16.75
C CYS A 8 -3.37 -16.31 -17.94
N ARG A 9 -4.09 -17.26 -18.53
CA ARG A 9 -5.05 -17.04 -19.61
C ARG A 9 -6.34 -16.52 -18.96
N CYS A 10 -6.62 -15.23 -19.11
CA CYS A 10 -7.88 -14.63 -18.69
C CYS A 10 -9.00 -15.18 -19.60
N SER A 11 -9.88 -16.04 -19.06
CA SER A 11 -11.08 -16.52 -19.76
C SER A 11 -12.29 -15.69 -19.36
N SER A 12 -12.99 -15.20 -20.38
CA SER A 12 -14.07 -14.20 -20.39
C SER A 12 -15.42 -14.67 -19.80
N ARG A 13 -15.50 -15.01 -18.51
CA ARG A 13 -16.79 -15.26 -17.84
C ARG A 13 -17.02 -14.28 -16.69
N LEU A 14 -18.00 -13.39 -16.89
CA LEU A 14 -18.43 -12.34 -15.96
C LEU A 14 -19.27 -12.90 -14.78
N SER A 15 -18.86 -14.02 -14.19
CA SER A 15 -19.65 -14.73 -13.15
C SER A 15 -18.83 -15.16 -11.94
N GLU A 16 -17.53 -14.87 -11.90
CA GLU A 16 -16.64 -15.17 -10.78
C GLU A 16 -16.20 -13.83 -10.16
N PRO A 17 -16.06 -13.72 -8.82
CA PRO A 17 -15.62 -12.48 -8.20
C PRO A 17 -14.32 -12.06 -8.88
N ALA A 18 -14.35 -10.85 -9.44
CA ALA A 18 -13.33 -10.33 -10.34
C ALA A 18 -11.94 -10.76 -9.86
N CYS A 19 -11.18 -11.41 -10.74
CA CYS A 19 -9.75 -11.57 -10.60
C CYS A 19 -9.15 -10.16 -10.65
N TRP A 20 -9.20 -9.48 -9.51
CA TRP A 20 -8.55 -8.20 -9.25
C TRP A 20 -7.06 -8.38 -9.60
N PRO A 21 -6.43 -7.44 -10.33
CA PRO A 21 -5.00 -7.48 -10.55
C PRO A 21 -4.32 -7.66 -9.20
N SER A 22 -3.67 -8.80 -9.04
CA SER A 22 -3.04 -9.28 -7.82
C SER A 22 -2.40 -8.14 -7.03
N SER A 23 -2.67 -8.07 -5.72
CA SER A 23 -2.05 -7.19 -4.73
C SER A 23 -0.51 -7.13 -4.78
N THR A 24 0.12 -8.00 -5.58
CA THR A 24 1.55 -8.13 -5.84
C THR A 24 2.32 -6.81 -5.90
N GLY A 25 1.81 -5.77 -6.56
CA GLY A 25 2.50 -4.47 -6.63
C GLY A 25 2.59 -3.77 -5.27
N TYR A 26 1.49 -3.74 -4.52
CA TYR A 26 1.47 -3.18 -3.16
C TYR A 26 2.28 -4.07 -2.20
N ASP A 27 2.12 -5.39 -2.29
CA ASP A 27 2.86 -6.35 -1.47
C ASP A 27 4.38 -6.29 -1.73
N ASP A 28 4.79 -6.06 -2.99
CA ASP A 28 6.19 -5.84 -3.37
C ASP A 28 6.75 -4.55 -2.74
N GLN A 29 5.97 -3.46 -2.75
CA GLN A 29 6.35 -2.21 -2.10
C GLN A 29 6.42 -2.36 -0.58
N CYS A 30 5.47 -3.05 0.05
CA CYS A 30 5.51 -3.34 1.49
C CYS A 30 6.78 -4.12 1.84
N ARG A 31 7.08 -5.22 1.13
CA ARG A 31 8.32 -5.99 1.34
C ARG A 31 9.58 -5.16 1.16
N HIS A 32 9.60 -4.28 0.15
CA HIS A 32 10.74 -3.39 -0.08
C HIS A 32 10.93 -2.42 1.09
N SER A 33 9.86 -1.78 1.54
CA SER A 33 9.86 -0.86 2.68
C SER A 33 10.23 -1.57 3.99
N ASP A 34 9.68 -2.76 4.25
CA ASP A 34 10.01 -3.57 5.43
C ASP A 34 11.52 -3.87 5.49
N ALA A 35 12.13 -4.22 4.37
CA ALA A 35 13.56 -4.48 4.29
C ALA A 35 14.43 -3.23 4.56
N VAL A 36 13.92 -2.03 4.26
CA VAL A 36 14.59 -0.76 4.60
C VAL A 36 14.41 -0.44 6.08
N ILE A 37 13.19 -0.56 6.61
CA ILE A 37 12.85 -0.27 8.00
C ILE A 37 13.63 -1.18 8.94
N ALA A 38 13.72 -2.47 8.63
CA ALA A 38 14.37 -3.46 9.48
C ALA A 38 15.89 -3.23 9.70
N ARG A 39 16.56 -2.52 8.78
CA ARG A 39 18.02 -2.29 8.82
C ARG A 39 18.42 -0.85 9.16
N THR A 40 17.46 0.04 9.36
CA THR A 40 17.71 1.48 9.47
C THR A 40 17.28 1.98 10.85
N PRO A 41 18.16 2.68 11.60
CA PRO A 41 17.75 3.31 12.86
C PRO A 41 16.60 4.30 12.64
N LEU A 42 15.65 4.35 13.58
CA LEU A 42 14.51 5.27 13.48
C LEU A 42 14.92 6.76 13.46
N SER A 43 16.06 7.10 14.06
CA SER A 43 16.62 8.45 14.07
C SER A 43 17.52 8.75 12.86
N ALA A 44 17.62 7.83 11.89
CA ALA A 44 18.45 8.04 10.72
C ALA A 44 17.80 9.08 9.80
N PRO A 45 18.55 10.10 9.35
CA PRO A 45 18.02 11.06 8.39
C PRO A 45 17.84 10.42 7.01
N PRO A 46 16.85 10.85 6.22
CA PRO A 46 16.71 10.39 4.85
C PRO A 46 17.92 10.80 4.01
N GLN A 47 18.20 10.03 2.95
CA GLN A 47 19.23 10.37 1.97
C GLN A 47 18.80 11.56 1.08
N GLY A 48 17.49 11.74 0.89
CA GLY A 48 16.90 12.84 0.14
C GLY A 48 16.51 14.02 1.04
N ARG A 49 16.31 15.19 0.43
CA ARG A 49 15.75 16.37 1.09
C ARG A 49 14.32 16.59 0.60
N HIS A 50 13.40 16.75 1.54
CA HIS A 50 12.02 17.14 1.25
C HIS A 50 11.89 18.67 1.33
N PRO A 51 11.18 19.31 0.40
CA PRO A 51 10.92 20.74 0.48
C PRO A 51 9.93 21.06 1.62
N GLU A 52 10.00 22.28 2.12
CA GLU A 52 9.03 22.81 3.07
C GLU A 52 7.60 22.78 2.49
N PRO A 53 6.57 22.50 3.33
CA PRO A 53 6.60 22.38 4.81
C PRO A 53 6.96 20.98 5.32
N MET A 54 7.30 20.05 4.43
CA MET A 54 7.45 18.63 4.76
C MET A 54 8.84 18.27 5.28
N GLY A 55 9.80 19.19 5.18
CA GLY A 55 11.19 18.97 5.54
C GLY A 55 11.38 18.59 7.00
N ASP A 56 10.73 19.34 7.91
CA ASP A 56 10.80 19.09 9.35
C ASP A 56 10.01 17.83 9.77
N GLU A 57 8.87 17.55 9.14
CA GLU A 57 8.05 16.35 9.42
C GLU A 57 8.77 15.06 8.99
N LEU A 58 9.57 15.12 7.92
CA LEU A 58 10.31 13.99 7.35
C LEU A 58 11.80 14.00 7.70
N ALA A 59 12.16 14.59 8.85
CA ALA A 59 13.56 14.76 9.26
C ALA A 59 14.29 13.43 9.54
N ASP A 60 13.57 12.38 9.93
CA ASP A 60 14.11 11.05 10.20
C ASP A 60 13.15 9.93 9.78
N LEU A 61 13.63 8.68 9.83
CA LEU A 61 12.83 7.51 9.46
C LEU A 61 11.55 7.40 10.30
N ARG A 62 11.56 7.80 11.58
CA ARG A 62 10.35 7.81 12.42
C ARG A 62 9.30 8.75 11.83
N GLY A 63 9.68 9.98 11.50
CA GLY A 63 8.80 10.97 10.88
C GLY A 63 8.22 10.46 9.57
N ILE A 64 9.07 9.86 8.73
CA ILE A 64 8.65 9.25 7.46
C ILE A 64 7.64 8.11 7.66
N ILE A 65 7.89 7.20 8.60
CA ILE A 65 6.96 6.09 8.89
C ILE A 65 5.62 6.63 9.37
N MET A 66 5.62 7.62 10.25
CA MET A 66 4.39 8.24 10.76
C MET A 66 3.59 8.85 9.61
N HIS A 67 4.27 9.61 8.76
CA HIS A 67 3.66 10.21 7.57
C HIS A 67 2.99 9.17 6.66
N VAL A 68 3.69 8.06 6.35
CA VAL A 68 3.14 7.00 5.50
C VAL A 68 1.95 6.29 6.15
N ILE A 69 1.94 6.13 7.47
CA ILE A 69 0.80 5.57 8.20
C ILE A 69 -0.42 6.48 8.07
N GLU A 70 -0.24 7.79 8.30
CA GLU A 70 -1.32 8.77 8.19
C GLU A 70 -1.91 8.81 6.78
N GLU A 71 -1.06 8.85 5.76
CA GLU A 71 -1.49 8.88 4.36
C GLU A 71 -2.19 7.57 3.96
N THR A 72 -1.71 6.43 4.46
CA THR A 72 -2.35 5.13 4.22
C THR A 72 -3.73 5.07 4.87
N ALA A 73 -3.89 5.55 6.10
CA ALA A 73 -5.16 5.59 6.80
C ALA A 73 -6.17 6.52 6.10
N ARG A 74 -5.71 7.70 5.64
CA ARG A 74 -6.52 8.65 4.86
C ARG A 74 -7.07 8.00 3.59
N HIS A 75 -6.21 7.34 2.82
CA HIS A 75 -6.63 6.66 1.60
C HIS A 75 -7.53 5.46 1.87
N ALA A 76 -7.25 4.67 2.90
CA ALA A 76 -8.12 3.56 3.30
C ALA A 76 -9.54 4.05 3.64
N GLY A 77 -9.67 5.18 4.35
CA GLY A 77 -10.95 5.80 4.64
C GLY A 77 -11.70 6.24 3.38
N HIS A 78 -11.02 6.89 2.43
CA HIS A 78 -11.63 7.26 1.14
C HIS A 78 -12.09 6.04 0.33
N LEU A 79 -11.30 4.96 0.33
CA LEU A 79 -11.66 3.71 -0.34
C LEU A 79 -12.85 3.03 0.33
N ASP A 80 -12.98 3.11 1.66
CA ASP A 80 -14.14 2.57 2.37
C ASP A 80 -15.41 3.34 1.98
N ILE A 81 -15.37 4.67 1.96
CA ILE A 81 -16.49 5.49 1.47
C ILE A 81 -16.85 5.13 0.02
N ALA A 82 -15.85 4.97 -0.86
CA ALA A 82 -16.10 4.58 -2.24
C ALA A 82 -16.77 3.19 -2.33
N ARG A 83 -16.33 2.22 -1.51
CA ARG A 83 -16.96 0.90 -1.41
C ARG A 83 -18.41 1.01 -0.95
N GLU A 84 -18.69 1.76 0.12
CA GLU A 84 -20.05 1.94 0.67
C GLU A 84 -20.99 2.58 -0.36
N LEU A 85 -20.51 3.55 -1.15
CA LEU A 85 -21.29 4.16 -2.22
C LEU A 85 -21.57 3.21 -3.39
N LEU A 86 -20.65 2.29 -3.67
CA LEU A 86 -20.79 1.33 -4.76
C LEU A 86 -21.72 0.16 -4.41
N ASP A 87 -21.68 -0.33 -3.17
CA ASP A 87 -22.46 -1.50 -2.75
C ASP A 87 -23.69 -1.17 -1.90
N GLY A 88 -23.85 0.09 -1.47
CA GLY A 88 -24.96 0.58 -0.66
C GLY A 88 -24.96 0.08 0.79
N ARG A 89 -23.87 -0.54 1.26
CA ARG A 89 -23.76 -1.13 2.60
C ARG A 89 -22.75 -0.36 3.44
N THR A 90 -23.22 0.24 4.54
CA THR A 90 -22.39 0.97 5.49
C THR A 90 -21.77 0.08 6.57
N GLY A 91 -20.66 0.53 7.14
CA GLY A 91 -19.92 -0.16 8.20
C GLY A 91 -18.65 -0.82 7.72
N LEU A 92 -17.85 -1.35 8.65
CA LEU A 92 -16.42 -1.69 8.47
C LEU A 92 -16.14 -2.97 7.64
N GLY A 93 -17.06 -3.34 6.73
CA GLY A 93 -17.00 -4.59 5.96
C GLY A 93 -17.16 -5.86 6.84
N PRO A 94 -17.09 -7.05 6.23
CA PRO A 94 -16.99 -8.30 6.98
C PRO A 94 -15.67 -8.33 7.75
N ARG A 95 -15.75 -8.39 9.08
CA ARG A 95 -14.60 -8.62 9.97
C ARG A 95 -14.38 -10.11 10.22
#